data_AF-A0A497LQP7-F1
#
_entry.id   AF-A0A497LQP7-F1
#
_cell.length_a   1.000
_cell.length_b   1.000
_cell.length_c   1.000
_cell.angle_alpha   90.00
_cell.angle_beta   90.00
_cell.angle_gamma   90.00
#
_symmetry.space_group_name_H-M   'P 1'
#
loop_
_entity.id
_entity.type
_entity.pdbx_description
1 polymer ?
#
loop_
_entity_poly.entity_id
_entity_poly.type
_entity_poly.pdbx_seq_one_letter_code
_entity_poly.pdbx_strand_id
1 'polypeptide(L)'
;FLHSEYSPDLGVFYSNPRMDELLEEAMVKKTIEERTPIYEEIQRLMAEEAPVVPLFQGKLVVVTRIGIEGVVLDPTMIFRYYLVYSVE
;
A
#
# COMPACT_ATOMS: atom_id res chain seq x y z
N PHE A 1 5.47 -4.73 6.40
CA PHE A 1 6.13 -5.99 5.99
C PHE A 1 7.66 -5.85 5.93
N LEU A 2 8.20 -4.65 5.63
CA LEU A 2 9.66 -4.43 5.57
C LEU A 2 10.31 -3.97 6.88
N HIS A 3 9.58 -3.31 7.78
CA HIS A 3 10.14 -2.89 9.07
C HIS A 3 10.26 -4.09 10.02
N SER A 4 11.42 -4.29 10.65
CA SER A 4 11.71 -5.47 11.49
C SER A 4 10.70 -5.67 12.62
N GLU A 5 10.20 -4.58 13.21
CA GLU A 5 9.22 -4.64 14.29
C GLU A 5 7.87 -5.23 13.84
N TYR A 6 7.39 -4.88 12.64
CA TYR A 6 6.05 -5.24 12.14
C TYR A 6 6.08 -6.33 11.07
N SER A 7 7.26 -6.75 10.62
CA SER A 7 7.40 -7.82 9.63
C SER A 7 6.84 -9.17 10.11
N PRO A 8 7.04 -9.59 11.38
CA PRO A 8 6.47 -10.82 11.91
C PRO A 8 4.94 -10.87 11.88
N ASP A 9 4.27 -9.75 12.15
CA ASP A 9 2.79 -9.66 12.14
C ASP A 9 2.17 -9.95 10.76
N LEU A 10 2.98 -9.80 9.71
CA LEU A 10 2.60 -10.05 8.32
C LEU A 10 3.15 -11.39 7.80
N GLY A 11 3.76 -12.20 8.67
CA GLY A 11 4.32 -13.51 8.33
C GLY A 11 5.57 -13.48 7.47
N VAL A 12 6.22 -12.31 7.32
CA VAL A 12 7.39 -12.13 6.45
C VAL A 12 8.70 -12.35 7.20
N PHE A 13 8.76 -11.99 8.50
CA PHE A 13 9.93 -12.16 9.38
C PHE A 13 11.24 -11.57 8.82
N TYR A 14 11.14 -10.56 7.96
CA TYR A 14 12.28 -9.85 7.42
C TYR A 14 12.86 -8.90 8.47
N SER A 15 14.19 -8.84 8.56
CA SER A 15 14.89 -7.95 9.49
C SER A 15 16.21 -7.45 8.89
N ASN A 16 16.28 -6.15 8.64
CA ASN A 16 17.46 -5.48 8.12
C ASN A 16 17.53 -4.05 8.71
N PRO A 17 18.54 -3.74 9.55
CA PRO A 17 18.66 -2.42 10.17
C PRO A 17 18.69 -1.26 9.16
N ARG A 18 19.28 -1.47 7.97
CA ARG A 18 19.32 -0.43 6.94
C ARG A 18 17.93 -0.12 6.38
N MET A 19 17.10 -1.15 6.20
CA MET A 19 15.71 -0.97 5.77
C MET A 19 14.91 -0.21 6.83
N ASP A 20 15.11 -0.53 8.11
CA ASP A 20 14.45 0.15 9.22
C ASP A 20 14.82 1.64 9.25
N GLU A 21 16.11 1.99 9.18
CA GLU A 21 16.59 3.38 9.10
C GLU A 21 15.95 4.16 7.95
N LEU A 22 15.88 3.57 6.76
CA LEU A 22 15.29 4.20 5.58
C LEU A 22 13.78 4.45 5.77
N LEU A 23 13.06 3.47 6.32
CA LEU A 23 11.62 3.59 6.59
C LEU A 23 11.34 4.65 7.65
N GLU A 24 12.12 4.67 8.74
CA GLU A 24 12.05 5.67 9.79
C GLU A 24 12.34 7.07 9.27
N GLU A 25 13.37 7.23 8.43
CA GLU A 25 13.68 8.50 7.80
C GLU A 25 12.53 8.97 6.90
N ALA A 26 12.00 8.09 6.04
CA ALA A 26 10.89 8.42 5.14
C ALA A 26 9.62 8.86 5.91
N MET A 27 9.35 8.25 7.06
CA MET A 27 8.17 8.56 7.89
C MET A 27 8.15 10.00 8.42
N VAL A 28 9.32 10.61 8.66
CA VAL A 28 9.42 11.95 9.25
C VAL A 28 9.61 13.08 8.22
N LYS A 29 9.86 12.76 6.95
CA LYS A 29 9.96 13.76 5.87
C LYS A 29 8.60 14.40 5.59
N LYS A 30 8.58 15.72 5.41
CA LYS A 30 7.33 16.48 5.31
C LYS A 30 6.81 16.51 3.89
N THR A 31 7.68 16.71 2.91
CA THR A 31 7.24 16.87 1.51
C THR A 31 7.36 15.58 0.71
N ILE A 32 6.74 15.55 -0.47
CA ILE A 32 6.84 14.42 -1.39
C ILE A 32 8.26 14.37 -1.97
N GLU A 33 8.82 15.53 -2.29
CA GLU A 33 10.15 15.70 -2.89
C GLU A 33 11.24 15.15 -1.95
N GLU A 34 11.11 15.39 -0.65
CA GLU A 34 12.04 14.88 0.36
C GLU A 34 11.96 13.36 0.54
N ARG A 35 10.75 12.77 0.51
CA ARG A 35 10.55 11.34 0.79
C ARG A 35 10.73 10.44 -0.43
N THR A 36 10.54 10.97 -1.63
CA THR A 36 10.62 10.21 -2.90
C THR A 36 11.95 9.47 -3.07
N PRO A 37 13.14 10.13 -2.99
CA PRO A 37 14.41 9.43 -3.19
C PRO A 37 14.66 8.32 -2.17
N ILE A 38 14.17 8.48 -0.94
CA ILE A 38 14.26 7.46 0.12
C ILE A 38 13.40 6.25 -0.22
N TYR A 39 12.16 6.46 -0.68
CA TYR A 39 11.30 5.36 -1.12
C TYR A 39 11.82 4.63 -2.36
N GLU A 40 12.52 5.31 -3.26
CA GLU A 40 13.20 4.64 -4.37
C GLU A 40 14.34 3.74 -3.88
N GLU A 41 15.10 4.16 -2.86
CA GLU A 41 16.13 3.32 -2.24
C GLU A 41 15.54 2.11 -1.51
N ILE A 42 14.46 2.33 -0.74
CA ILE A 42 13.69 1.24 -0.10
C ILE A 42 13.23 0.22 -1.15
N GLN A 43 12.68 0.68 -2.28
CA GLN A 43 12.20 -0.21 -3.33
C GLN A 43 13.34 -0.97 -4.03
N ARG A 44 14.50 -0.34 -4.24
CA ARG A 44 15.70 -1.00 -4.76
C ARG A 44 16.18 -2.10 -3.82
N LEU A 45 16.35 -1.78 -2.53
CA LEU A 45 16.79 -2.74 -1.51
C LEU A 45 15.79 -3.90 -1.37
N MET A 46 14.49 -3.61 -1.36
CA MET A 46 13.44 -4.63 -1.34
C MET A 46 13.53 -5.56 -2.57
N ALA A 47 13.80 -5.02 -3.76
CA ALA A 47 13.93 -5.82 -4.97
C ALA A 47 15.18 -6.70 -4.96
N GLU A 48 16.28 -6.23 -4.37
CA GLU A 48 17.54 -6.98 -4.22
C GLU A 48 17.43 -8.12 -3.20
N GLU A 49 16.81 -7.87 -2.04
CA GLU A 49 16.72 -8.85 -0.95
C GLU A 49 15.49 -9.77 -1.06
N ALA A 50 14.50 -9.40 -1.89
CA ALA A 50 13.30 -10.16 -2.19
C ALA A 50 12.58 -10.76 -0.95
N PRO A 51 12.31 -9.98 0.12
CA PRO A 51 11.63 -10.49 1.31
C PRO A 51 10.19 -10.94 1.03
N VAL A 52 9.61 -10.40 -0.04
CA VAL A 52 8.33 -10.80 -0.61
C VAL A 52 8.50 -10.94 -2.12
N VAL A 53 7.74 -11.85 -2.74
CA VAL A 53 7.69 -12.01 -4.20
C VAL A 53 6.33 -11.55 -4.70
N PRO A 54 6.21 -10.33 -5.27
CA PRO A 54 4.95 -9.85 -5.80
C PRO A 54 4.51 -10.73 -6.99
N LEU A 55 3.31 -11.29 -6.93
CA LEU A 55 2.76 -12.13 -8.00
C LEU A 55 1.90 -11.34 -8.98
N PHE A 56 0.99 -10.50 -8.46
CA PHE A 56 0.10 -9.67 -9.25
C PHE A 56 -0.43 -8.49 -8.42
N GLN A 57 -0.82 -7.42 -9.10
CA GLN A 57 -1.65 -6.36 -8.54
C GLN A 57 -3.07 -6.51 -9.10
N GLY A 58 -4.02 -6.79 -8.23
CA GLY A 58 -5.42 -7.00 -8.63
C GLY A 58 -6.09 -5.72 -9.12
N LYS A 59 -7.10 -5.87 -9.97
CA LYS A 59 -8.06 -4.80 -10.27
C LYS A 59 -9.24 -4.91 -9.31
N LEU A 60 -9.68 -3.78 -8.77
CA LEU A 60 -10.93 -3.73 -8.01
C LEU A 60 -12.09 -3.84 -9.01
N VAL A 61 -13.00 -4.78 -8.77
CA VAL A 61 -14.19 -5.01 -9.59
C VAL A 61 -15.39 -5.00 -8.67
N VAL A 62 -16.42 -4.22 -9.03
CA VAL A 62 -17.72 -4.21 -8.36
C VAL A 62 -18.80 -4.40 -9.41
N VAL A 63 -19.79 -5.22 -9.07
CA VAL A 63 -20.97 -5.49 -9.89
C VAL A 63 -22.19 -4.98 -9.13
N THR A 64 -23.04 -4.21 -9.81
CA THR A 64 -24.27 -3.66 -9.23
C THR A 64 -25.50 -4.04 -10.03
N ARG A 65 -26.67 -3.91 -9.41
CA ARG A 65 -27.94 -3.95 -10.14
C ARG A 65 -28.06 -2.70 -11.02
N ILE A 66 -28.83 -2.82 -12.09
CA ILE A 66 -29.28 -1.65 -12.86
C ILE A 66 -30.01 -0.69 -11.91
N GLY A 67 -29.75 0.61 -12.06
CA GLY A 67 -30.34 1.64 -11.22
C GLY A 67 -29.61 1.89 -9.90
N ILE A 68 -28.44 1.29 -9.67
CA ILE A 68 -27.58 1.62 -8.51
C ILE A 68 -26.43 2.50 -8.97
N GLU A 69 -26.34 3.69 -8.39
CA GLU A 69 -25.31 4.69 -8.65
C GLU A 69 -24.50 5.01 -7.38
N GLY A 70 -23.52 5.91 -7.50
CA GLY A 70 -22.68 6.35 -6.38
C GLY A 70 -21.59 5.35 -5.95
N VAL A 71 -21.37 4.31 -6.75
CA VAL A 71 -20.33 3.30 -6.52
C VAL A 71 -18.98 3.85 -6.97
N VAL A 72 -18.11 4.11 -5.99
CA VAL A 72 -16.76 4.62 -6.23
C VAL A 72 -15.73 3.59 -5.81
N LEU A 73 -14.83 3.24 -6.73
CA LEU A 73 -13.63 2.45 -6.47
C LEU A 73 -12.41 3.36 -6.51
N ASP A 74 -11.63 3.37 -5.44
CA ASP A 74 -10.41 4.17 -5.33
C ASP A 74 -9.31 3.41 -4.58
N PRO A 75 -8.06 3.91 -4.60
CA PRO A 75 -6.90 3.19 -4.07
C PRO A 75 -6.96 2.87 -2.57
N THR A 76 -7.87 3.47 -1.79
CA THR A 76 -8.01 3.15 -0.36
C THR A 76 -8.59 1.77 -0.10
N MET A 77 -9.19 1.13 -1.12
CA MET A 77 -9.92 -0.14 -1.00
C MET A 77 -11.09 -0.10 0.02
N ILE A 78 -11.51 1.10 0.45
CA ILE A 78 -12.64 1.30 1.35
C ILE A 78 -13.90 1.56 0.54
N PHE A 79 -14.92 0.72 0.72
CA PHE A 79 -16.20 0.90 0.06
C PHE A 79 -17.04 2.00 0.75
N ARG A 80 -17.37 3.05 -0.01
CA ARG A 80 -18.08 4.24 0.51
C ARG A 80 -19.59 4.08 0.43
N TYR A 81 -20.15 3.31 1.37
CA TYR A 81 -21.60 3.04 1.42
C TYR A 81 -22.47 4.30 1.41
N TYR A 82 -22.02 5.38 2.05
CA TYR A 82 -22.75 6.64 2.13
C TYR A 82 -22.86 7.40 0.80
N LEU A 83 -22.13 7.00 -0.24
CA LEU A 83 -22.28 7.54 -1.59
C LEU A 83 -23.29 6.77 -2.41
N VAL A 84 -23.68 5.55 -2.02
CA VAL A 84 -24.49 4.64 -2.83
C VAL A 84 -25.97 5.00 -2.72
N TYR A 85 -26.65 5.09 -3.87
CA TYR A 85 -28.09 5.35 -3.94
C TYR A 85 -28.73 4.64 -5.13
N SER A 86 -30.05 4.46 -5.09
CA SER A 86 -30.83 3.98 -6.23
C SER A 86 -31.38 5.15 -7.04
N VAL A 87 -31.34 5.04 -8.36
CA VAL A 87 -32.13 5.84 -9.30
C VAL A 87 -33.32 5.02 -9.74
N GLU A 88 -34.51 5.64 -9.72
CA GLU A 88 -35.76 5.03 -10.24
C GLU A 88 -35.70 4.83 -11.76
#